data_AF-A0A8J7UX15-F1
#
_entry.id   AF-A0A8J7UX15-F1
#
_cell.length_a   1.000
_cell.length_b   1.000
_cell.length_c   1.000
_cell.angle_alpha   90.00
_cell.angle_beta   90.00
_cell.angle_gamma   90.00
#
_symmetry.space_group_name_H-M   'P 1'
#
loop_
_entity.id
_entity.type
_entity.pdbx_description
1 polymer ?
#
loop_
_entity_poly.entity_id
_entity_poly.type
_entity_poly.pdbx_seq_one_letter_code
_entity_poly.pdbx_strand_id
1 'polypeptide(L)'
;MNKDDILEKSRRENKGPDEMEQYVMAAAGKIAAKVGMFVCCIVAILQVIFTDATSFESWMIYFSILATIFLVKYVKLHSKHELWVAILYTVLFIMFTVLFILRLVG
;
A
#
# COMPACT_ATOMS: atom_id res chain seq x y z
N MET A 1 -29.13 4.82 -38.30
CA MET A 1 -28.72 4.97 -36.88
C MET A 1 -28.40 6.44 -36.68
N ASN A 2 -29.13 7.14 -35.81
CA ASN A 2 -29.01 8.59 -35.67
C ASN A 2 -27.90 8.92 -34.67
N LYS A 3 -27.26 10.10 -34.79
CA LYS A 3 -26.11 10.49 -33.94
C LYS A 3 -26.47 10.45 -32.45
N ASP A 4 -27.69 10.84 -32.12
CA ASP A 4 -28.18 10.90 -30.74
C ASP A 4 -28.35 9.49 -30.13
N ASP A 5 -28.82 8.52 -30.91
CA ASP A 5 -28.94 7.11 -30.47
C ASP A 5 -27.56 6.50 -30.12
N ILE A 6 -26.52 6.87 -30.87
CA ILE A 6 -25.14 6.41 -30.66
C ILE A 6 -24.57 7.02 -29.38
N LEU A 7 -24.78 8.33 -29.18
CA LEU A 7 -24.29 9.03 -27.99
C LEU A 7 -25.03 8.59 -26.73
N GLU A 8 -26.32 8.30 -26.81
CA GLU A 8 -27.08 7.77 -25.68
C GLU A 8 -26.63 6.35 -25.33
N LYS A 9 -26.38 5.51 -26.34
CA LYS A 9 -25.82 4.17 -26.14
C LYS A 9 -24.41 4.22 -25.54
N SER A 10 -23.54 5.09 -26.05
CA SER A 10 -22.20 5.32 -25.50
C SER A 10 -22.24 5.84 -24.06
N ARG A 11 -23.14 6.78 -23.71
CA ARG A 11 -23.34 7.23 -22.32
C ARG A 11 -23.94 6.16 -21.41
N ARG A 12 -24.70 5.21 -21.94
CA ARG A 12 -25.22 4.06 -21.18
C ARG A 12 -24.15 3.01 -20.93
N GLU A 13 -23.26 2.79 -21.88
CA GLU A 13 -22.14 1.84 -21.79
C GLU A 13 -20.97 2.42 -20.97
N ASN A 14 -20.69 3.72 -21.08
CA ASN A 14 -19.59 4.40 -20.39
C ASN A 14 -20.03 5.02 -19.04
N LYS A 15 -20.62 4.19 -18.16
CA LYS A 15 -21.07 4.59 -16.82
C LYS A 15 -20.11 4.22 -15.68
N GLY A 16 -19.08 3.43 -15.98
CA GLY A 16 -18.02 3.07 -15.03
C GLY A 16 -16.79 3.96 -15.19
N PRO A 17 -15.90 4.04 -14.18
CA PRO A 17 -14.60 4.65 -14.37
C PRO A 17 -13.88 3.92 -15.52
N ASP A 18 -13.35 4.70 -16.46
CA ASP A 18 -12.68 4.20 -17.66
C ASP A 18 -11.64 3.14 -17.24
N GLU A 19 -11.57 2.03 -17.98
CA GLU A 19 -10.56 1.00 -17.75
C GLU A 19 -9.15 1.61 -17.74
N MET A 20 -8.92 2.65 -18.56
CA MET A 20 -7.68 3.42 -18.56
C MET A 20 -7.46 4.14 -17.23
N GLU A 21 -8.47 4.80 -16.66
CA GLU A 21 -8.36 5.49 -15.38
C GLU A 21 -8.04 4.51 -14.24
N GLN A 22 -8.68 3.35 -14.21
CA GLN A 22 -8.41 2.32 -13.20
C GLN A 22 -6.96 1.78 -13.30
N TYR A 23 -6.48 1.55 -14.53
CA TYR A 23 -5.10 1.13 -14.75
C TYR A 23 -4.09 2.19 -14.30
N VAL A 24 -4.33 3.46 -14.66
CA VAL A 24 -3.48 4.58 -14.24
C VAL A 24 -3.47 4.73 -12.72
N MET A 25 -4.62 4.63 -12.06
CA MET A 25 -4.70 4.69 -10.60
C MET A 25 -3.99 3.51 -9.93
N ALA A 26 -4.09 2.29 -10.46
CA ALA A 26 -3.36 1.14 -9.96
C ALA A 26 -1.84 1.30 -10.13
N ALA A 27 -1.39 1.87 -11.25
CA ALA A 27 0.02 2.16 -11.50
C ALA A 27 0.54 3.27 -10.56
N ALA A 28 -0.22 4.35 -10.42
CA ALA A 28 0.06 5.44 -9.48
C ALA A 28 0.17 4.92 -8.04
N GLY A 29 -0.74 4.05 -7.61
CA GLY A 29 -0.69 3.41 -6.29
C GLY A 29 0.58 2.60 -6.05
N LYS A 30 1.04 1.84 -7.06
CA LYS A 30 2.32 1.10 -6.98
C LYS A 30 3.52 2.04 -6.85
N ILE A 31 3.53 3.13 -7.61
CA ILE A 31 4.60 4.13 -7.56
C ILE A 31 4.59 4.85 -6.20
N ALA A 32 3.41 5.30 -5.75
CA ALA A 32 3.22 5.96 -4.46
C ALA A 32 3.68 5.06 -3.31
N ALA A 33 3.36 3.76 -3.33
CA ALA A 33 3.83 2.81 -2.32
C ALA A 33 5.35 2.68 -2.30
N LYS A 34 6.01 2.62 -3.47
CA LYS A 34 7.48 2.59 -3.57
C LYS A 34 8.12 3.86 -3.04
N VAL A 35 7.57 5.02 -3.40
CA VAL A 35 8.04 6.33 -2.92
C VAL A 35 7.85 6.42 -1.41
N GLY A 36 6.69 6.03 -0.87
CA GLY A 36 6.43 6.02 0.57
C GLY A 36 7.38 5.11 1.35
N MET A 37 7.64 3.91 0.84
CA MET A 37 8.64 3.00 1.41
C MET A 37 10.05 3.61 1.40
N PHE A 38 10.45 4.26 0.29
CA PHE A 38 11.74 4.92 0.19
C PHE A 38 11.90 6.08 1.18
N VAL A 39 10.86 6.90 1.32
CA VAL A 39 10.82 7.99 2.31
C VAL A 39 10.91 7.43 3.74
N CYS A 40 10.21 6.34 4.06
CA CYS A 40 10.33 5.68 5.38
C CYS A 40 11.77 5.24 5.67
N CYS A 41 12.48 4.68 4.68
CA CYS A 41 13.89 4.32 4.84
C CYS A 41 14.78 5.55 5.10
N ILE A 42 14.56 6.66 4.38
CA ILE A 42 15.30 7.90 4.61
C ILE A 42 15.06 8.41 6.03
N VAL A 43 13.81 8.46 6.49
CA VAL A 43 13.46 8.91 7.84
C VAL A 43 14.10 8.00 8.89
N ALA A 44 14.07 6.69 8.69
CA ALA A 44 14.71 5.74 9.60
C ALA A 44 16.23 5.96 9.69
N ILE A 45 16.90 6.19 8.56
CA ILE A 45 18.35 6.50 8.53
C ILE A 45 18.63 7.82 9.27
N LEU A 46 17.87 8.88 8.99
CA LEU A 46 18.06 10.17 9.64
C LEU A 46 17.90 10.07 11.15
N GLN A 47 16.88 9.37 11.63
CA GLN A 47 16.68 9.17 13.07
C GLN A 47 17.81 8.40 13.72
N VAL A 48 18.36 7.35 13.08
CA VAL A 48 19.54 6.66 13.60
C VAL A 48 20.73 7.63 13.70
N ILE A 49 20.95 8.47 12.69
CA ILE A 49 22.05 9.46 12.70
C ILE A 49 21.88 10.51 13.82
N PHE A 50 20.65 10.98 14.06
CA PHE A 50 20.40 12.08 15.01
C PHE A 50 20.12 11.64 16.44
N THR A 51 19.61 10.43 16.64
CA THR A 51 19.11 9.97 17.96
C THR A 51 19.76 8.67 18.42
N ASP A 52 20.64 8.05 17.62
CA ASP A 52 21.23 6.72 17.84
C ASP A 52 20.20 5.62 18.14
N ALA A 53 18.91 5.89 17.86
CA ALA A 53 17.79 5.03 18.18
C ALA A 53 17.06 4.58 16.92
N THR A 54 16.53 3.36 16.95
CA THR A 54 15.75 2.82 15.84
C THR A 54 14.34 3.41 15.80
N SER A 55 13.90 3.81 14.62
CA SER A 55 12.60 4.43 14.35
C SER A 55 11.46 3.43 14.29
N PHE A 56 10.90 3.05 15.44
CA PHE A 56 9.78 2.11 15.48
C PHE A 56 8.58 2.58 14.63
N GLU A 57 8.34 3.89 14.57
CA GLU A 57 7.30 4.51 13.73
C GLU A 57 7.52 4.32 12.23
N SER A 58 8.74 4.56 11.73
CA SER A 58 9.05 4.40 10.29
C SER A 58 8.96 2.94 9.87
N TRP A 59 9.43 2.02 10.72
CA TRP A 59 9.31 0.59 10.48
C TRP A 59 7.86 0.11 10.55
N MET A 60 7.06 0.61 11.48
CA MET A 60 5.63 0.32 11.56
C MET A 60 4.92 0.71 10.25
N ILE A 61 5.14 1.93 9.75
CA ILE A 61 4.56 2.39 8.48
C ILE A 61 5.04 1.51 7.32
N TYR A 62 6.34 1.24 7.25
CA TYR A 62 6.94 0.42 6.19
C TYR A 62 6.34 -1.00 6.12
N PHE A 63 6.26 -1.70 7.25
CA PHE A 63 5.69 -3.05 7.30
C PHE A 63 4.19 -3.06 7.06
N SER A 64 3.44 -2.02 7.43
CA SER A 64 2.02 -1.90 7.10
C SER A 64 1.76 -1.82 5.59
N ILE A 65 2.60 -1.07 4.86
CA ILE A 65 2.53 -0.96 3.40
C ILE A 65 2.81 -2.34 2.77
N LEU A 66 3.87 -3.02 3.22
CA LEU A 66 4.22 -4.35 2.73
C LEU A 66 3.12 -5.38 3.03
N ALA A 67 2.61 -5.42 4.25
CA ALA A 67 1.51 -6.30 4.64
C ALA A 67 0.29 -6.09 3.74
N THR A 68 -0.08 -4.84 3.48
CA THR A 68 -1.21 -4.51 2.60
C THR A 68 -0.98 -4.94 1.16
N ILE A 69 0.22 -4.69 0.60
CA ILE A 69 0.55 -5.11 -0.77
C ILE A 69 0.44 -6.63 -0.93
N PHE A 70 1.04 -7.38 0.00
CA PHE A 70 1.04 -8.85 -0.09
C PHE A 70 -0.33 -9.46 0.24
N LEU A 71 -1.11 -8.85 1.13
CA LEU A 71 -2.48 -9.26 1.41
C LEU A 71 -3.37 -9.08 0.17
N VAL A 72 -3.31 -7.92 -0.49
CA VAL A 72 -4.08 -7.67 -1.71
C VAL A 72 -3.62 -8.60 -2.84
N LYS A 73 -2.32 -8.85 -2.96
CA LYS A 73 -1.80 -9.82 -3.93
C LYS A 73 -2.34 -11.23 -3.66
N TYR A 74 -2.30 -11.69 -2.40
CA TYR A 74 -2.85 -12.99 -2.03
C TYR A 74 -4.34 -13.11 -2.37
N VAL A 75 -5.14 -12.09 -2.05
CA VAL A 75 -6.59 -12.08 -2.38
C VAL A 75 -6.83 -12.18 -3.88
N LYS A 76 -5.96 -11.61 -4.72
CA LYS A 76 -6.13 -11.62 -6.18
C LYS A 76 -5.49 -12.82 -6.88
N LEU A 77 -4.35 -13.31 -6.40
CA LEU A 77 -3.53 -14.33 -7.04
C LEU A 77 -3.67 -15.71 -6.38
N HIS A 78 -4.30 -15.80 -5.20
CA HIS A 78 -4.53 -17.03 -4.42
C HIS A 78 -3.29 -17.91 -4.20
N SER A 79 -2.09 -17.32 -4.27
CA SER A 79 -0.84 -18.05 -4.15
C SER A 79 -0.45 -18.26 -2.69
N LYS A 80 -0.24 -19.52 -2.27
CA LYS A 80 0.12 -19.90 -0.89
C LYS A 80 1.40 -19.20 -0.39
N HIS A 81 2.37 -18.95 -1.28
CA HIS A 81 3.59 -18.24 -0.93
C HIS A 81 3.31 -16.79 -0.48
N GLU A 82 2.39 -16.10 -1.16
CA GLU A 82 2.04 -14.71 -0.81
C GLU A 82 1.32 -14.63 0.53
N LEU A 83 0.55 -15.67 0.91
CA LEU A 83 -0.08 -15.76 2.22
C LEU A 83 0.96 -15.79 3.34
N TRP A 84 1.96 -16.65 3.24
CA TRP A 84 3.02 -16.75 4.25
C TRP A 84 3.77 -15.43 4.42
N VAL A 85 4.08 -14.77 3.31
CA VAL A 85 4.75 -13.45 3.32
C VAL A 85 3.83 -12.37 3.92
N ALA A 86 2.54 -12.36 3.59
CA ALA A 86 1.58 -11.42 4.16
C ALA A 86 1.42 -11.60 5.68
N ILE A 87 1.33 -12.85 6.16
CA ILE A 87 1.26 -13.16 7.59
C ILE A 87 2.52 -12.68 8.30
N LEU A 88 3.70 -12.99 7.75
CA LEU A 88 4.98 -12.55 8.31
C LEU A 88 5.04 -11.03 8.48
N TYR A 89 4.73 -10.27 7.42
CA TYR A 89 4.74 -8.81 7.49
C TYR A 89 3.66 -8.24 8.42
N THR A 90 2.51 -8.90 8.52
CA THR A 90 1.45 -8.50 9.46
C THR A 90 1.89 -8.69 10.91
N VAL A 91 2.55 -9.82 11.23
CA VAL A 91 3.10 -10.07 12.57
C VAL A 91 4.17 -9.02 12.91
N LEU A 92 5.08 -8.72 11.97
CA LEU A 92 6.08 -7.67 12.16
C LEU A 92 5.44 -6.30 12.38
N PHE A 93 4.41 -5.94 11.60
CA PHE A 93 3.65 -4.71 11.80
C PHE A 93 3.07 -4.63 13.23
N ILE A 94 2.37 -5.67 13.68
CA ILE A 94 1.79 -5.72 15.03
C ILE A 94 2.88 -5.57 16.10
N MET A 95 4.00 -6.28 15.94
CA MET A 95 5.14 -6.18 16.85
C MET A 95 5.67 -4.75 16.95
N PHE A 96 5.91 -4.07 15.81
CA PHE A 96 6.38 -2.67 15.81
C PHE A 96 5.33 -1.71 16.37
N THR A 97 4.04 -1.94 16.13
CA THR A 97 2.95 -1.16 16.73
C THR A 97 2.95 -1.29 18.26
N VAL A 98 3.10 -2.51 18.79
CA VAL A 98 3.18 -2.72 20.24
C VAL A 98 4.40 -2.02 20.82
N LEU A 99 5.58 -2.16 20.20
CA LEU A 99 6.80 -1.46 20.64
C LEU A 99 6.64 0.07 20.61
N PHE A 100 5.98 0.60 19.58
CA PHE A 100 5.70 2.02 19.48
C PHE A 100 4.76 2.52 20.59
N ILE A 101 3.68 1.78 20.87
CA ILE A 101 2.75 2.10 21.97
C ILE A 101 3.47 2.04 23.31
N LEU A 102 4.29 1.02 23.56
CA LEU A 102 5.07 0.91 24.79
C LEU A 102 6.03 2.09 24.98
N ARG A 103 6.68 2.55 23.91
CA ARG A 103 7.55 3.74 23.93
C ARG A 103 6.78 5.04 24.15
N LEU A 104 5.50 5.10 23.80
CA LEU A 104 4.68 6.30 23.96
C LEU A 104 4.03 6.38 25.35
N VAL A 105 3.78 5.23 25.97
CA VAL A 105 3.15 5.12 27.30
C VAL A 105 4.17 5.06 28.44
N GLY A 106 5.39 4.56 28.19
CA GLY A 106 6.50 4.52 29.15
C GLY A 106 7.48 5.66 28.97
#